data_AF-A0A3S2CM41-F1
#
_entry.id   AF-A0A3S2CM41-F1
#
_cell.length_a   1.000
_cell.length_b   1.000
_cell.length_c   1.000
_cell.angle_alpha   90.00
_cell.angle_beta   90.00
_cell.angle_gamma   90.00
#
_symmetry.space_group_name_H-M   'P 1'
#
loop_
_entity.id
_entity.type
_entity.pdbx_description
1 polymer ?
#
loop_
_entity_poly.entity_id
_entity_poly.type
_entity_poly.pdbx_seq_one_letter_code
_entity_poly.pdbx_strand_id
1 'polypeptide(L)'
;CMSSVHGALIEAIGQARQAVEIELNAAADNPLVLGDDELVLSTGNFHTAALALAFETLGLAIAQCAAASAARFIQLTGSGRNGLPKYLSPVGGASAGFVPLQKTVTSILAAIRHKANPVMLDFLAVSEGVEDHATQTPLAVAKCAGMIALWRRLIAFELMAAAQAIDLRDGFTLAPRTAALHAAIRSLVPMLKEDRPLGIDAEALYAALAGGNWPA
;
A
#
# COMPACT_ATOMS: atom_id res chain seq x y z
N CYS A 1 10.54 5.85 13.35
CA CYS A 1 9.73 4.67 13.71
C CYS A 1 9.42 3.74 12.52
N MET A 2 10.22 3.76 11.44
CA MET A 2 9.89 2.98 10.23
C MET A 2 9.94 1.46 10.45
N SER A 3 10.88 0.99 11.26
CA SER A 3 10.97 -0.42 11.65
C SER A 3 9.67 -0.90 12.32
N SER A 4 9.13 -0.12 13.27
CA SER A 4 7.88 -0.47 13.96
C SER A 4 6.68 -0.46 13.01
N VAL A 5 6.56 0.54 12.13
CA VAL A 5 5.45 0.66 11.17
C VAL A 5 5.47 -0.50 10.16
N HIS A 6 6.63 -0.80 9.58
CA HIS A 6 6.76 -1.93 8.64
C HIS A 6 6.68 -3.28 9.35
N GLY A 7 7.14 -3.39 10.59
CA GLY A 7 7.01 -4.62 11.39
C GLY A 7 5.55 -4.99 11.63
N ALA A 8 4.70 -4.01 11.96
CA ALA A 8 3.26 -4.22 12.10
C ALA A 8 2.60 -4.69 10.79
N LEU A 9 3.06 -4.20 9.63
CA LEU A 9 2.59 -4.67 8.33
C LEU A 9 3.02 -6.12 8.06
N ILE A 10 4.27 -6.49 8.37
CA ILE A 10 4.76 -7.87 8.19
C ILE A 10 3.93 -8.84 9.03
N GLU A 11 3.64 -8.47 10.28
CA GLU A 11 2.77 -9.24 11.18
C GLU A 11 1.36 -9.40 10.59
N ALA A 12 0.74 -8.29 10.15
CA ALA A 12 -0.60 -8.34 9.54
C ALA A 12 -0.65 -9.17 8.26
N ILE A 13 0.42 -9.16 7.44
CA ILE A 13 0.55 -10.05 6.27
C ILE A 13 0.62 -11.51 6.72
N GLY A 14 1.36 -11.81 7.79
CA GLY A 14 1.42 -13.15 8.38
C GLY A 14 0.05 -13.65 8.82
N GLN A 15 -0.71 -12.82 9.53
CA GLN A 15 -2.07 -13.14 9.97
C GLN A 15 -3.03 -13.37 8.80
N ALA A 16 -3.01 -12.48 7.80
CA ALA A 16 -3.83 -12.65 6.60
C ALA A 16 -3.47 -13.92 5.81
N ARG A 17 -2.17 -14.24 5.70
CA ARG A 17 -1.71 -15.49 5.08
C ARG A 17 -2.23 -16.71 5.83
N GLN A 18 -2.05 -16.74 7.15
CA GLN A 18 -2.50 -17.86 7.97
C GLN A 18 -4.01 -18.07 7.84
N ALA A 19 -4.80 -16.98 7.88
CA ALA A 19 -6.25 -17.07 7.70
C ALA A 19 -6.62 -17.64 6.32
N VAL A 20 -5.97 -17.18 5.25
CA VAL A 20 -6.19 -17.74 3.89
C VAL A 20 -5.80 -19.21 3.83
N GLU A 21 -4.67 -19.61 4.42
CA GLU A 21 -4.22 -21.01 4.43
C GLU A 21 -5.21 -21.91 5.17
N ILE A 22 -5.79 -21.46 6.28
CA ILE A 22 -6.83 -22.23 7.00
C ILE A 22 -8.06 -22.41 6.12
N GLU A 23 -8.59 -21.33 5.56
CA GLU A 23 -9.83 -21.37 4.75
C GLU A 23 -9.67 -22.21 3.47
N LEU A 24 -8.51 -22.12 2.80
CA LEU A 24 -8.23 -22.93 1.60
C LEU A 24 -8.12 -24.43 1.88
N ASN A 25 -7.81 -24.82 3.12
CA ASN A 25 -7.67 -26.22 3.53
C ASN A 25 -8.84 -26.70 4.40
N ALA A 26 -9.89 -25.90 4.56
CA ALA A 26 -11.07 -26.24 5.35
C ALA A 26 -12.17 -26.90 4.48
N ALA A 27 -13.05 -27.68 5.12
CA ALA A 27 -14.31 -28.13 4.53
C ALA A 27 -15.39 -27.08 4.79
N ALA A 28 -15.42 -26.03 3.96
CA ALA A 28 -16.28 -24.86 4.13
C ALA A 28 -17.76 -25.06 3.71
N ASP A 29 -18.15 -26.27 3.33
CA ASP A 29 -19.50 -26.57 2.83
C ASP A 29 -20.55 -26.75 3.95
N ASN A 30 -21.81 -26.61 3.56
CA ASN A 30 -22.96 -26.97 4.36
C ASN A 30 -24.05 -27.65 3.49
N PRO A 31 -24.52 -28.86 3.83
CA PRO A 31 -24.11 -29.69 4.98
C PRO A 31 -22.74 -30.35 4.78
N LEU A 32 -22.09 -30.70 5.89
CA LEU A 32 -20.89 -31.52 5.91
C LEU A 32 -21.25 -33.00 5.90
N VAL A 33 -20.64 -33.79 5.01
CA VAL A 33 -20.84 -35.24 4.91
C VAL A 33 -19.62 -35.96 5.46
N LEU A 34 -19.81 -36.77 6.50
CA LEU A 34 -18.79 -37.63 7.11
C LEU A 34 -19.06 -39.06 6.68
N GLY A 35 -18.42 -39.46 5.56
CA GLY A 35 -18.70 -40.73 4.90
C GLY A 35 -18.42 -41.96 5.77
N ASP A 36 -17.30 -41.96 6.51
CA ASP A 36 -16.91 -43.07 7.38
C ASP A 36 -17.90 -43.27 8.56
N ASP A 37 -18.57 -42.20 8.97
CA ASP A 37 -19.54 -42.20 10.07
C ASP A 37 -21.00 -42.33 9.59
N GLU A 38 -21.22 -42.41 8.27
CA GLU A 38 -22.55 -42.35 7.62
C GLU A 38 -23.40 -41.15 8.11
N LEU A 39 -22.76 -40.01 8.35
CA LEU A 39 -23.36 -38.87 9.05
C LEU A 39 -23.40 -37.61 8.17
N VAL A 40 -24.53 -36.89 8.22
CA VAL A 40 -24.71 -35.59 7.56
C VAL A 40 -24.99 -34.53 8.63
N LEU A 41 -24.15 -33.50 8.70
CA LEU A 41 -24.21 -32.44 9.70
C LEU A 41 -24.49 -31.09 9.05
N SER A 42 -25.45 -30.35 9.58
CA SER A 42 -25.58 -28.92 9.27
C SER A 42 -24.45 -28.16 9.97
N THR A 43 -23.74 -27.30 9.24
CA THR A 43 -22.62 -26.50 9.75
C THR A 43 -22.75 -25.04 9.35
N GLY A 44 -21.93 -24.18 9.98
CA GLY A 44 -21.70 -22.81 9.57
C GLY A 44 -20.33 -22.59 8.94
N ASN A 45 -19.69 -23.64 8.40
CA ASN A 45 -18.29 -23.59 7.99
C ASN A 45 -18.03 -22.63 6.81
N PHE A 46 -19.07 -22.20 6.10
CA PHE A 46 -19.00 -21.20 5.04
C PHE A 46 -18.77 -19.76 5.57
N HIS A 47 -18.84 -19.55 6.89
CA HIS A 47 -18.79 -18.22 7.49
C HIS A 47 -17.35 -17.80 7.84
N THR A 48 -16.84 -16.79 7.13
CA THR A 48 -15.41 -16.44 7.10
C THR A 48 -15.02 -15.29 8.03
N ALA A 49 -15.52 -15.28 9.27
CA ALA A 49 -15.32 -14.16 10.20
C ALA A 49 -13.84 -13.88 10.54
N ALA A 50 -13.04 -14.92 10.75
CA ALA A 50 -11.61 -14.80 11.05
C ALA A 50 -10.83 -14.23 9.85
N LEU A 51 -11.16 -14.68 8.64
CA LEU A 51 -10.58 -14.16 7.40
C LEU A 51 -10.90 -12.69 7.19
N ALA A 52 -12.16 -12.27 7.40
CA ALA A 52 -12.54 -10.85 7.33
C ALA A 52 -11.70 -10.00 8.28
N LEU A 53 -11.62 -10.39 9.56
CA LEU A 53 -10.85 -9.66 10.58
C LEU A 53 -9.37 -9.53 10.22
N ALA A 54 -8.76 -10.60 9.70
CA ALA A 54 -7.36 -10.57 9.27
C ALA A 54 -7.14 -9.56 8.14
N PHE A 55 -8.05 -9.49 7.16
CA PHE A 55 -7.97 -8.50 6.08
C PHE A 55 -8.32 -7.07 6.52
N GLU A 56 -9.20 -6.89 7.50
CA GLU A 56 -9.43 -5.58 8.12
C GLU A 56 -8.17 -5.04 8.81
N THR A 57 -7.50 -5.88 9.61
CA THR A 57 -6.22 -5.55 10.23
C THR A 57 -5.14 -5.26 9.18
N LEU A 58 -5.06 -6.04 8.11
CA LEU A 58 -4.13 -5.80 7.00
C LEU A 58 -4.39 -4.46 6.31
N GLY A 59 -5.66 -4.11 6.06
CA GLY A 59 -6.05 -2.82 5.51
C GLY A 59 -5.55 -1.65 6.37
N LEU A 60 -5.75 -1.72 7.68
CA LEU A 60 -5.23 -0.71 8.63
C LEU A 60 -3.70 -0.59 8.58
N ALA A 61 -2.99 -1.73 8.53
CA ALA A 61 -1.52 -1.74 8.46
C ALA A 61 -0.99 -1.15 7.14
N ILE A 62 -1.64 -1.43 6.02
CA ILE A 62 -1.34 -0.81 4.71
C ILE A 62 -1.52 0.70 4.79
N ALA A 63 -2.63 1.17 5.37
CA ALA A 63 -2.91 2.60 5.50
C ALA A 63 -1.83 3.33 6.34
N GLN A 64 -1.34 2.71 7.42
CA GLN A 64 -0.24 3.26 8.23
C GLN A 64 1.06 3.38 7.43
N CYS A 65 1.43 2.35 6.66
CA CYS A 65 2.64 2.38 5.85
C CYS A 65 2.54 3.39 4.70
N ALA A 66 1.37 3.50 4.07
CA ALA A 66 1.07 4.52 3.06
C ALA A 66 1.16 5.94 3.63
N ALA A 67 0.61 6.17 4.82
CA ALA A 67 0.73 7.44 5.52
C ALA A 67 2.19 7.81 5.82
N ALA A 68 2.99 6.83 6.25
CA ALA A 68 4.42 7.03 6.50
C ALA A 68 5.18 7.38 5.21
N SER A 69 4.88 6.71 4.08
CA SER A 69 5.44 7.01 2.76
C SER A 69 5.10 8.44 2.31
N ALA A 70 3.82 8.82 2.38
CA ALA A 70 3.38 10.17 2.08
C ALA A 70 4.05 11.22 2.98
N ALA A 71 4.18 10.95 4.28
CA ALA A 71 4.86 11.86 5.22
C ALA A 71 6.34 12.07 4.85
N ARG A 72 7.07 11.02 4.43
CA ARG A 72 8.45 11.13 3.95
C ARG A 72 8.54 11.94 2.66
N PHE A 73 7.61 11.75 1.72
CA PHE A 73 7.52 12.61 0.53
C PHE A 73 7.32 14.09 0.89
N ILE A 74 6.39 14.40 1.80
CA ILE A 74 6.15 15.77 2.27
C ILE A 74 7.39 16.34 2.97
N GLN A 75 8.08 15.53 3.79
CA GLN A 75 9.30 15.96 4.48
C GLN A 75 10.46 16.22 3.50
N LEU A 76 10.62 15.41 2.46
CA LEU A 76 11.65 15.60 1.43
C LEU A 76 11.37 16.85 0.60
N THR A 77 10.11 17.09 0.24
CA THR A 77 9.71 18.23 -0.58
C THR A 77 9.53 19.54 0.20
N GLY A 78 9.54 19.49 1.54
CA GLY A 78 9.59 20.67 2.40
C GLY A 78 11.00 21.27 2.52
N SER A 79 11.09 22.55 2.87
CA SER A 79 12.38 23.28 2.99
C SER A 79 12.91 23.37 4.43
N GLY A 80 12.21 22.83 5.42
CA GLY A 80 12.43 23.20 6.83
C GLY A 80 13.43 22.36 7.63
N ARG A 81 13.66 21.09 7.26
CA ARG A 81 14.36 20.12 8.15
C ARG A 81 15.47 19.30 7.49
N ASN A 82 15.65 19.41 6.18
CA ASN A 82 16.47 18.47 5.40
C ASN A 82 17.71 19.12 4.75
N GLY A 83 17.84 20.45 4.79
CA GLY A 83 18.92 21.19 4.14
C GLY A 83 18.86 21.17 2.61
N LEU A 84 17.72 20.80 2.03
CA LEU A 84 17.51 20.71 0.58
C LEU A 84 16.80 21.97 0.05
N PRO A 85 16.97 22.29 -1.24
CA PRO A 85 16.18 23.32 -1.90
C PRO A 85 14.67 23.09 -1.74
N LYS A 86 13.92 24.19 -1.60
CA LYS A 86 12.46 24.17 -1.50
C LYS A 86 11.86 23.37 -2.68
N TYR A 87 10.97 22.44 -2.36
CA TYR A 87 10.31 21.56 -3.35
C TYR A 87 11.26 20.70 -4.19
N LEU A 88 12.52 20.51 -3.74
CA LEU A 88 13.57 19.80 -4.47
C LEU A 88 13.85 20.40 -5.85
N SER A 89 13.66 21.72 -6.00
CA SER A 89 13.99 22.44 -7.22
C SER A 89 15.46 22.88 -7.21
N PRO A 90 16.28 22.52 -8.22
CA PRO A 90 17.63 23.05 -8.36
C PRO A 90 17.66 24.52 -8.80
N VAL A 91 16.60 25.02 -9.45
CA VAL A 91 16.51 26.40 -9.96
C VAL A 91 16.12 27.39 -8.86
N GLY A 92 15.28 26.96 -7.91
CA GLY A 92 14.73 27.84 -6.89
C GLY A 92 13.80 28.92 -7.45
N GLY A 93 13.48 29.93 -6.64
CA GLY A 93 12.64 31.06 -7.06
C GLY A 93 11.25 30.65 -7.51
N ALA A 94 10.94 30.87 -8.79
CA ALA A 94 9.64 30.60 -9.41
C ALA A 94 9.41 29.12 -9.76
N SER A 95 10.42 28.27 -9.69
CA SER A 95 10.27 26.84 -10.01
C SER A 95 9.37 26.12 -9.00
N ALA A 96 8.39 25.37 -9.52
CA ALA A 96 7.46 24.59 -8.74
C ALA A 96 8.09 23.30 -8.20
N GLY A 97 9.06 22.72 -8.92
CA GLY A 97 9.69 21.46 -8.54
C GLY A 97 8.65 20.37 -8.28
N PHE A 98 8.71 19.76 -7.10
CA PHE A 98 7.82 18.66 -6.70
C PHE A 98 6.54 19.12 -5.99
N VAL A 99 6.31 20.42 -5.77
CA VAL A 99 5.12 20.91 -5.05
C VAL A 99 3.77 20.52 -5.69
N PRO A 100 3.63 20.38 -7.02
CA PRO A 100 2.36 19.96 -7.61
C PRO A 100 1.97 18.55 -7.17
N LEU A 101 2.94 17.64 -7.06
CA LEU A 101 2.71 16.24 -6.66
C LEU A 101 2.20 16.08 -5.23
N GLN A 102 2.45 17.06 -4.35
CA GLN A 102 1.93 17.01 -2.97
C GLN A 102 0.40 16.85 -2.94
N LYS A 103 -0.32 17.44 -3.89
CA LYS A 103 -1.79 17.34 -3.98
C LYS A 103 -2.22 15.94 -4.39
N THR A 104 -1.48 15.32 -5.32
CA THR A 104 -1.74 13.93 -5.73
C THR A 104 -1.43 12.97 -4.60
N VAL A 105 -0.31 13.17 -3.89
CA VAL A 105 0.06 12.38 -2.71
C VAL A 105 -1.01 12.44 -1.63
N THR A 106 -1.51 13.64 -1.30
CA THR A 106 -2.56 13.80 -0.28
C THR A 106 -3.89 13.19 -0.73
N SER A 107 -4.26 13.35 -2.00
CA SER A 107 -5.47 12.72 -2.57
C SER A 107 -5.41 11.19 -2.52
N ILE A 108 -4.28 10.59 -2.91
CA ILE A 108 -4.10 9.14 -2.85
C ILE A 108 -4.16 8.65 -1.40
N LEU A 109 -3.49 9.33 -0.47
CA LEU A 109 -3.54 8.96 0.94
C LEU A 109 -4.98 9.04 1.50
N ALA A 110 -5.74 10.06 1.12
CA ALA A 110 -7.14 10.18 1.53
C ALA A 110 -7.99 9.00 1.01
N ALA A 111 -7.78 8.58 -0.24
CA ALA A 111 -8.45 7.41 -0.81
C ALA A 111 -8.08 6.11 -0.08
N ILE A 112 -6.80 5.91 0.25
CA ILE A 112 -6.33 4.75 1.05
C ILE A 112 -6.98 4.78 2.44
N ARG A 113 -6.96 5.94 3.13
CA ARG A 113 -7.58 6.11 4.45
C ARG A 113 -9.07 5.78 4.41
N HIS A 114 -9.80 6.26 3.42
CA HIS A 114 -11.22 5.98 3.27
C HIS A 114 -11.49 4.48 3.12
N LYS A 115 -10.69 3.78 2.31
CA LYS A 115 -10.77 2.32 2.15
C LYS A 115 -10.36 1.54 3.40
N ALA A 116 -9.61 2.16 4.32
CA ALA A 116 -9.22 1.52 5.57
C ALA A 116 -10.38 1.40 6.57
N ASN A 117 -11.52 2.08 6.36
CA ASN A 117 -12.71 1.92 7.18
C ASN A 117 -13.22 0.47 7.14
N PRO A 118 -13.55 -0.15 8.29
CA PRO A 118 -14.10 -1.51 8.31
C PRO A 118 -15.40 -1.61 7.52
N VAL A 119 -15.54 -2.72 6.79
CA VAL A 119 -16.75 -3.06 6.02
C VAL A 119 -17.43 -4.31 6.54
N MET A 120 -16.75 -5.12 7.36
CA MET A 120 -17.30 -6.37 7.86
C MET A 120 -18.57 -6.24 8.71
N LEU A 121 -18.86 -5.03 9.20
CA LEU A 121 -20.05 -4.72 10.00
C LEU A 121 -21.25 -4.32 9.14
N ASP A 122 -21.06 -4.12 7.83
CA ASP A 122 -22.09 -3.63 6.92
C ASP A 122 -22.84 -4.79 6.26
N PHE A 123 -23.77 -5.39 6.99
CA PHE A 123 -24.66 -6.44 6.47
C PHE A 123 -26.10 -6.22 6.93
N LEU A 124 -27.03 -6.84 6.20
CA LEU A 124 -28.44 -6.91 6.56
C LEU A 124 -28.88 -8.36 6.47
N ALA A 125 -29.87 -8.73 7.28
CA ALA A 125 -30.46 -10.04 7.21
C ALA A 125 -31.08 -10.28 5.83
N VAL A 126 -30.82 -11.45 5.27
CA VAL A 126 -31.41 -11.94 4.02
C VAL A 126 -32.17 -13.24 4.29
N SER A 127 -32.79 -13.80 3.25
CA SER A 127 -33.51 -15.09 3.36
C SER A 127 -34.56 -15.07 4.48
N GLU A 128 -35.37 -14.00 4.52
CA GLU A 128 -36.43 -13.78 5.53
C GLU A 128 -35.94 -13.85 6.99
N GLY A 129 -34.67 -13.49 7.24
CA GLY A 129 -34.08 -13.48 8.58
C GLY A 129 -33.39 -14.79 8.96
N VAL A 130 -33.33 -15.78 8.06
CA VAL A 130 -32.55 -17.01 8.28
C VAL A 130 -31.05 -16.75 8.18
N GLU A 131 -30.64 -15.91 7.22
CA GLU A 131 -29.25 -15.48 7.06
C GLU A 131 -29.11 -14.09 7.66
N ASP A 132 -28.99 -14.03 8.98
CA ASP A 132 -29.03 -12.80 9.76
C ASP A 132 -27.64 -12.19 10.05
N HIS A 133 -26.55 -12.81 9.57
CA HIS A 133 -25.19 -12.33 9.74
C HIS A 133 -24.32 -12.56 8.49
N ALA A 134 -23.47 -11.58 8.15
CA ALA A 134 -22.41 -11.73 7.13
C ALA A 134 -21.13 -10.98 7.53
N THR A 135 -20.04 -11.18 6.79
CA THR A 135 -18.71 -10.64 7.14
C THR A 135 -18.14 -9.68 6.10
N GLN A 136 -18.82 -9.51 4.96
CA GLN A 136 -18.32 -8.75 3.81
C GLN A 136 -16.88 -9.11 3.39
N THR A 137 -16.46 -10.37 3.61
CA THR A 137 -15.07 -10.81 3.35
C THR A 137 -14.58 -10.48 1.93
N PRO A 138 -15.35 -10.71 0.85
CA PRO A 138 -14.91 -10.32 -0.49
C PRO A 138 -14.61 -8.83 -0.63
N LEU A 139 -15.39 -7.96 0.02
CA LEU A 139 -15.17 -6.52 0.01
C LEU A 139 -13.95 -6.12 0.85
N ALA A 140 -13.74 -6.76 2.00
CA ALA A 140 -12.55 -6.56 2.85
C ALA A 140 -11.24 -6.95 2.12
N VAL A 141 -11.26 -8.01 1.32
CA VAL A 141 -10.12 -8.41 0.47
C VAL A 141 -9.95 -7.44 -0.70
N ALA A 142 -11.03 -7.13 -1.43
CA ALA A 142 -10.99 -6.27 -2.62
C ALA A 142 -10.50 -4.85 -2.29
N LYS A 143 -10.91 -4.27 -1.15
CA LYS A 143 -10.44 -2.95 -0.74
C LYS A 143 -8.93 -2.95 -0.46
N CYS A 144 -8.37 -4.01 0.12
CA CYS A 144 -6.93 -4.15 0.33
C CYS A 144 -6.15 -4.14 -0.99
N ALA A 145 -6.62 -4.88 -2.01
CA ALA A 145 -6.02 -4.87 -3.34
C ALA A 145 -5.99 -3.45 -3.95
N GLY A 146 -7.10 -2.72 -3.84
CA GLY A 146 -7.18 -1.32 -4.27
C GLY A 146 -6.24 -0.39 -3.51
N MET A 147 -6.09 -0.58 -2.20
CA MET A 147 -5.14 0.18 -1.38
C MET A 147 -3.68 -0.07 -1.78
N ILE A 148 -3.32 -1.31 -2.11
CA ILE A 148 -1.97 -1.65 -2.55
C ILE A 148 -1.65 -0.96 -3.89
N ALA A 149 -2.58 -0.95 -4.85
CA ALA A 149 -2.38 -0.25 -6.12
C ALA A 149 -2.13 1.25 -5.93
N LEU A 150 -2.93 1.90 -5.08
CA LEU A 150 -2.76 3.29 -4.69
C LEU A 150 -1.42 3.53 -3.99
N TRP A 151 -1.05 2.64 -3.07
CA TRP A 151 0.19 2.77 -2.30
C TRP A 151 1.44 2.60 -3.17
N ARG A 152 1.44 1.69 -4.16
CA ARG A 152 2.52 1.59 -5.15
C ARG A 152 2.79 2.91 -5.86
N ARG A 153 1.74 3.70 -6.14
CA ARG A 153 1.88 5.01 -6.75
C ARG A 153 2.47 6.05 -5.80
N LEU A 154 2.14 5.99 -4.51
CA LEU A 154 2.83 6.80 -3.49
C LEU A 154 4.31 6.46 -3.39
N ILE A 155 4.65 5.16 -3.42
CA ILE A 155 6.05 4.70 -3.41
C ILE A 155 6.79 5.24 -4.63
N ALA A 156 6.18 5.24 -5.82
CA ALA A 156 6.77 5.84 -7.03
C ALA A 156 7.12 7.32 -6.84
N PHE A 157 6.21 8.11 -6.26
CA PHE A 157 6.48 9.51 -5.95
C PHE A 157 7.59 9.68 -4.91
N GLU A 158 7.59 8.86 -3.86
CA GLU A 158 8.62 8.86 -2.83
C GLU A 158 10.01 8.54 -3.40
N LEU A 159 10.11 7.52 -4.25
CA LEU A 159 11.36 7.13 -4.91
C LEU A 159 11.90 8.25 -5.80
N MET A 160 11.03 8.92 -6.56
CA MET A 160 11.41 10.05 -7.40
C MET A 160 11.93 11.23 -6.56
N ALA A 161 11.25 11.56 -5.46
CA ALA A 161 11.69 12.61 -4.53
C ALA A 161 13.00 12.23 -3.82
N ALA A 162 13.15 10.97 -3.41
CA ALA A 162 14.37 10.48 -2.76
C ALA A 162 15.57 10.54 -3.71
N ALA A 163 15.41 10.12 -4.97
CA ALA A 163 16.48 10.21 -5.97
C ALA A 163 16.85 11.66 -6.27
N GLN A 164 15.87 12.57 -6.37
CA GLN A 164 16.15 13.99 -6.52
C GLN A 164 16.89 14.56 -5.31
N ALA A 165 16.50 14.19 -4.09
CA ALA A 165 17.16 14.64 -2.86
C ALA A 165 18.61 14.14 -2.75
N ILE A 166 18.89 12.94 -3.27
CA ILE A 166 20.25 12.38 -3.39
C ILE A 166 21.07 13.23 -4.36
N ASP A 167 20.54 13.52 -5.56
CA ASP A 167 21.28 14.28 -6.57
C ASP A 167 21.57 15.73 -6.18
N LEU A 168 20.75 16.31 -5.32
CA LEU A 168 20.93 17.68 -4.81
C LEU A 168 21.88 17.76 -3.61
N ARG A 169 22.39 16.62 -3.12
CA ARG A 169 23.36 16.57 -2.03
C ARG A 169 24.75 16.33 -2.60
N ASP A 170 25.70 17.11 -2.12
CA ASP A 170 27.12 16.89 -2.39
C ASP A 170 27.80 16.13 -1.22
N GLY A 171 28.96 15.55 -1.50
CA GLY A 171 29.89 15.10 -0.46
C GLY A 171 29.49 13.83 0.29
N PHE A 172 28.67 12.96 -0.29
CA PHE A 172 28.37 11.64 0.29
C PHE A 172 28.45 10.52 -0.75
N THR A 173 28.57 9.29 -0.27
CA THR A 173 28.59 8.08 -1.09
C THR A 173 27.45 7.18 -0.64
N LEU A 174 26.63 6.73 -1.59
CA LEU A 174 25.56 5.77 -1.32
C LEU A 174 26.16 4.39 -0.98
N ALA A 175 25.52 3.68 -0.07
CA ALA A 175 25.81 2.26 0.16
C ALA A 175 25.45 1.44 -1.10
N PRO A 176 26.07 0.26 -1.33
CA PRO A 176 25.90 -0.48 -2.58
C PRO A 176 24.44 -0.72 -3.00
N ARG A 177 23.56 -1.08 -2.07
CA ARG A 177 22.14 -1.32 -2.37
C ARG A 177 21.36 -0.04 -2.68
N THR A 178 21.65 1.07 -1.99
CA THR A 178 20.97 2.33 -2.26
C THR A 178 21.52 3.00 -3.52
N ALA A 179 22.78 2.77 -3.87
CA ALA A 179 23.36 3.16 -5.15
C ALA A 179 22.69 2.42 -6.32
N ALA A 180 22.49 1.10 -6.20
CA ALA A 180 21.77 0.31 -7.20
C ALA A 180 20.33 0.80 -7.38
N LEU A 181 19.60 1.03 -6.28
CA LEU A 181 18.24 1.58 -6.33
C LEU A 181 18.19 2.97 -6.97
N HIS A 182 19.13 3.85 -6.64
CA HIS A 182 19.23 5.18 -7.24
C HIS A 182 19.48 5.10 -8.75
N ALA A 183 20.43 4.25 -9.17
CA ALA A 183 20.71 4.01 -10.59
C ALA A 183 19.50 3.45 -11.33
N ALA A 184 18.78 2.50 -10.72
CA ALA A 184 17.54 1.94 -11.26
C ALA A 184 16.47 3.03 -11.47
N ILE A 185 16.25 3.90 -10.48
CA ILE A 185 15.34 5.04 -10.61
C ILE A 185 15.80 5.95 -11.75
N ARG A 186 17.09 6.28 -11.83
CA ARG A 186 17.65 7.19 -12.83
C ARG A 186 17.66 6.63 -14.26
N SER A 187 17.63 5.30 -14.41
CA SER A 187 17.43 4.65 -15.70
C SER A 187 16.02 4.84 -16.26
N LEU A 188 15.04 5.09 -15.40
CA LEU A 188 13.63 5.29 -15.77
C LEU A 188 13.22 6.78 -15.75
N VAL A 189 13.80 7.55 -14.82
CA VAL A 189 13.40 8.93 -14.55
C VAL A 189 14.63 9.83 -14.44
N PRO A 190 14.84 10.76 -15.39
CA PRO A 190 15.97 11.69 -15.31
C PRO A 190 15.80 12.68 -14.16
N MET A 191 16.94 13.18 -13.65
CA MET A 191 16.97 14.26 -12.64
C MET A 191 16.15 15.46 -13.12
N LEU A 192 15.38 16.06 -12.21
CA LEU A 192 14.70 17.30 -12.51
C LEU A 192 15.72 18.44 -12.51
N LYS A 193 15.96 19.04 -13.68
CA LYS A 193 16.83 20.21 -13.85
C LYS A 193 16.03 21.52 -13.97
N GLU A 194 14.90 21.46 -14.64
CA GLU A 194 13.93 22.55 -14.81
C GLU A 194 12.52 21.97 -14.70
N ASP A 195 11.51 22.81 -14.47
CA ASP A 195 10.14 22.35 -14.31
C ASP A 195 9.65 21.59 -15.56
N ARG A 196 9.06 20.42 -15.33
CA ARG A 196 8.43 19.60 -16.38
C ARG A 196 7.26 18.80 -15.78
N PRO A 197 6.35 18.26 -16.61
CA PRO A 197 5.31 17.36 -16.12
C PRO A 197 5.91 16.11 -15.47
N LEU A 198 5.71 15.94 -14.16
CA LEU A 198 6.24 14.81 -13.38
C LEU A 198 5.35 13.56 -13.40
N GLY A 199 4.15 13.66 -14.00
CA GLY A 199 3.19 12.56 -14.03
C GLY A 199 3.68 11.35 -14.83
N ILE A 200 4.32 11.61 -15.97
CA ILE A 200 4.88 10.56 -16.85
C ILE A 200 6.02 9.82 -16.16
N ASP A 201 6.89 10.55 -15.44
CA ASP A 201 7.98 9.95 -14.67
C ASP A 201 7.47 9.02 -13.58
N ALA A 202 6.47 9.48 -12.84
CA ALA A 202 5.87 8.69 -11.78
C ALA A 202 5.14 7.46 -12.33
N GLU A 203 4.54 7.55 -13.52
CA GLU A 203 3.94 6.40 -14.20
C GLU A 203 4.99 5.36 -14.56
N ALA A 204 6.16 5.76 -15.08
CA ALA A 204 7.23 4.82 -15.43
C ALA A 204 7.70 4.03 -14.19
N LEU A 205 7.89 4.70 -13.05
CA LEU A 205 8.24 4.03 -11.79
C LEU A 205 7.10 3.16 -11.26
N TYR A 206 5.85 3.64 -11.33
CA TYR A 206 4.69 2.85 -10.94
C TYR A 206 4.56 1.57 -11.77
N ALA A 207 4.71 1.65 -13.10
CA ALA A 207 4.65 0.51 -14.00
C ALA A 207 5.77 -0.51 -13.70
N ALA A 208 6.99 -0.05 -13.44
CA ALA A 208 8.09 -0.93 -13.03
C ALA A 208 7.78 -1.67 -11.71
N LEU A 209 7.24 -0.97 -10.71
CA LEU A 209 6.82 -1.55 -9.43
C LEU A 209 5.66 -2.53 -9.58
N ALA A 210 4.68 -2.21 -10.43
CA ALA A 210 3.48 -3.01 -10.62
C ALA A 210 3.75 -4.27 -11.46
N GLY A 211 4.63 -4.18 -12.46
CA GLY A 211 4.97 -5.27 -13.37
C GLY A 211 5.99 -6.27 -12.82
N GLY A 212 6.51 -6.08 -11.60
CA GLY A 212 7.55 -6.93 -11.04
C GLY A 212 8.92 -6.79 -11.70
N ASN A 213 9.07 -5.86 -12.64
CA ASN A 213 10.30 -5.59 -13.39
C ASN A 213 11.18 -4.54 -12.69
N TRP A 214 11.09 -4.46 -11.36
CA TRP A 214 11.87 -3.51 -10.59
C TRP A 214 13.35 -3.95 -10.62
N PRO A 215 14.28 -3.10 -11.09
CA PRO A 215 15.70 -3.46 -11.12
C PRO A 215 16.30 -3.28 -9.72
N ALA A 216 16.14 -4.25 -8.81
CA ALA A 216 16.84 -4.28 -7.52
C ALA A 216 17.02 -5.69 -6.94
#